data_AF-A0A6N8NQJ1-F1
#
_entry.id   AF-A0A6N8NQJ1-F1
#
_cell.length_a   1.000
_cell.length_b   1.000
_cell.length_c   1.000
_cell.angle_alpha   90.00
_cell.angle_beta   90.00
_cell.angle_gamma   90.00
#
_symmetry.space_group_name_H-M   'P 1'
#
loop_
_entity.id
_entity.type
_entity.pdbx_description
1 polymer ?
#
loop_
_entity_poly.entity_id
_entity_poly.type
_entity_poly.pdbx_seq_one_letter_code
_entity_poly.pdbx_strand_id
1 'polypeptide(L)' 'MAGKTMIPLLAFAAWSGTGKTTLLKQLIPALCARGIRPGLIKHTHHDMDVDKPGKDSYELRTAGAAET' A
#
# COMPACT_ATOMS: atom_id res chain seq x y z
N MET A 1 -13.47 -29.03 -5.03
CA MET A 1 -13.67 -27.68 -5.58
C MET A 1 -13.45 -26.68 -4.45
N ALA A 2 -12.27 -26.08 -4.33
CA ALA A 2 -12.00 -25.07 -3.30
C ALA A 2 -12.82 -23.83 -3.64
N GLY A 3 -13.71 -23.41 -2.73
CA GLY A 3 -14.52 -22.21 -2.89
C GLY A 3 -13.65 -20.99 -3.14
N LYS A 4 -14.10 -20.12 -4.05
CA LYS A 4 -13.42 -18.87 -4.45
C LYS A 4 -13.05 -18.08 -3.19
N THR A 5 -11.78 -18.09 -2.81
CA THR A 5 -11.30 -17.41 -1.61
C THR A 5 -11.36 -15.91 -1.89
N MET A 6 -12.29 -15.20 -1.25
CA MET A 6 -12.34 -13.74 -1.39
C MET A 6 -11.13 -13.13 -0.69
N ILE A 7 -10.36 -12.34 -1.42
CA ILE A 7 -9.29 -11.51 -0.86
C ILE A 7 -9.97 -10.37 -0.07
N PRO A 8 -9.68 -10.20 1.23
CA PRO A 8 -10.26 -9.11 2.02
C PRO A 8 -9.79 -7.73 1.53
N LEU A 9 -10.69 -6.74 1.52
CA LEU A 9 -10.36 -5.34 1.22
C LEU A 9 -10.43 -4.51 2.51
N LEU A 10 -9.44 -3.63 2.70
CA LEU A 10 -9.37 -2.67 3.81
C LEU A 10 -8.99 -1.29 3.28
N ALA A 11 -9.76 -0.26 3.64
CA ALA A 11 -9.52 1.13 3.24
C ALA A 11 -8.99 1.97 4.41
N PHE A 12 -7.99 2.81 4.14
CA PHE A 12 -7.47 3.81 5.09
C PHE A 12 -7.86 5.21 4.62
N ALA A 13 -8.76 5.87 5.35
CA ALA A 13 -9.25 7.21 5.05
C ALA A 13 -8.99 8.18 6.20
N ALA A 14 -8.52 9.39 5.87
CA ALA A 14 -8.24 10.48 6.78
C ALA A 14 -8.02 11.77 5.97
N TRP A 15 -7.97 12.93 6.61
CA TRP A 15 -7.61 14.19 5.95
C TRP A 15 -6.17 14.22 5.43
N SER A 16 -5.86 15.19 4.57
CA SER A 16 -4.48 15.43 4.12
C SER A 16 -3.60 15.83 5.31
N GLY A 17 -2.34 15.40 5.31
CA GLY A 17 -1.40 15.67 6.40
C GLY A 17 -1.59 14.82 7.68
N THR A 18 -2.66 14.03 7.81
CA THR A 18 -2.90 13.18 9.01
C THR A 18 -1.96 11.97 9.14
N GLY A 19 -1.04 11.77 8.19
CA GLY A 19 -0.03 10.70 8.27
C GLY A 19 -0.44 9.34 7.70
N LYS A 20 -1.47 9.27 6.83
CA LYS A 20 -1.88 8.02 6.16
C LYS A 20 -0.72 7.29 5.50
N THR A 21 0.08 8.01 4.73
CA THR A 21 1.25 7.42 4.05
C THR A 21 2.27 6.93 5.07
N THR A 22 2.53 7.70 6.13
CA THR A 22 3.46 7.30 7.21
C THR A 22 3.01 6.02 7.90
N LEU A 23 1.72 5.87 8.20
CA LEU A 23 1.16 4.64 8.75
C LEU A 23 1.35 3.45 7.80
N LEU A 24 1.01 3.62 6.52
CA LEU A 24 1.14 2.55 5.53
C LEU A 24 2.61 2.11 5.32
N LYS A 25 3.57 3.05 5.35
CA LYS A 25 5.01 2.75 5.28
C LYS A 25 5.50 1.85 6.41
N GLN A 26 4.86 1.89 7.60
CA GLN A 26 5.20 1.03 8.73
C GLN A 26 4.37 -0.26 8.75
N LEU A 27 3.09 -0.18 8.37
CA LEU A 27 2.16 -1.30 8.42
C LEU A 27 2.49 -2.37 7.38
N ILE A 28 2.79 -1.99 6.14
CA ILE A 28 3.05 -2.93 5.04
C ILE A 28 4.23 -3.86 5.37
N PRO A 29 5.42 -3.37 5.80
CA PRO A 29 6.51 -4.24 6.24
C PRO A 29 6.12 -5.18 7.38
N ALA A 30 5.33 -4.70 8.35
CA ALA A 30 4.89 -5.50 9.49
C ALA A 30 3.93 -6.64 9.06
N LEU A 31 3.10 -6.41 8.04
CA LEU A 31 2.25 -7.45 7.44
C LEU A 31 3.10 -8.46 6.66
N CYS A 32 4.05 -7.99 5.86
CA CYS A 32 4.99 -8.84 5.12
C CYS A 32 5.81 -9.73 6.06
N ALA A 33 6.31 -9.18 7.17
CA ALA A 33 7.04 -9.93 8.20
C ALA A 33 6.21 -11.05 8.86
N ARG A 34 4.87 -10.96 8.77
CA ARG A 34 3.93 -11.99 9.25
C ARG A 34 3.49 -12.96 8.15
N GLY A 35 4.11 -12.91 6.97
CA GLY A 35 3.79 -13.76 5.82
C GLY A 35 2.54 -13.33 5.05
N ILE A 36 1.96 -12.17 5.36
CA ILE A 36 0.83 -11.61 4.60
C ILE A 36 1.40 -10.89 3.37
N ARG A 37 0.75 -11.07 2.22
CA ARG A 37 1.14 -10.42 0.95
C ARG A 37 0.10 -9.35 0.59
N PRO A 38 0.20 -8.12 1.14
CA PRO A 38 -0.77 -7.08 0.87
C PRO A 38 -0.59 -6.48 -0.53
N GLY A 39 -1.69 -6.32 -1.26
CA GLY A 39 -1.77 -5.44 -2.42
C GLY A 39 -2.14 -4.02 -2.00
N LEU A 40 -1.68 -3.01 -2.75
CA LEU A 40 -1.97 -1.60 -2.47
C LEU A 40 -2.58 -0.92 -3.69
N ILE A 41 -3.78 -0.35 -3.53
CA ILE A 41 -4.40 0.53 -4.51
C ILE A 41 -4.40 1.94 -3.93
N LYS A 42 -3.78 2.90 -4.64
CA LYS A 42 -3.72 4.31 -4.24
C LYS A 42 -4.35 5.20 -5.30
N HIS A 43 -5.30 6.04 -4.92
CA HIS A 43 -5.79 7.13 -5.76
C HIS A 43 -4.96 8.39 -5.51
N THR A 44 -4.46 9.02 -6.58
CA THR A 44 -3.71 10.29 -6.52
C THR A 44 -4.10 11.19 -7.68
N HIS A 45 -4.17 12.50 -7.44
CA HIS A 45 -4.44 13.52 -8.47
C HIS A 45 -3.14 14.06 -9.10
N HIS A 46 -1.99 13.45 -8.83
CA HIS A 46 -0.72 13.81 -9.44
C HIS A 46 -0.38 12.76 -10.49
N ASP A 47 0.05 13.20 -11.67
CA ASP A 47 0.55 12.34 -12.76
C ASP A 47 1.38 11.19 -12.17
N MET A 48 1.04 9.97 -12.61
CA MET A 48 1.74 8.73 -12.27
C MET A 48 3.14 8.76 -12.89
N ASP A 49 4.02 9.56 -12.30
CA ASP A 49 5.45 9.49 -12.44
C ASP A 49 5.88 8.29 -11.59
N VAL A 50 5.80 7.11 -12.19
CA VAL A 50 6.32 5.87 -11.63
C VAL A 50 7.82 6.11 -11.38
N ASP A 51 8.27 5.94 -10.14
CA ASP A 51 9.69 5.87 -9.76
C ASP A 51 10.52 7.15 -9.73
N LYS A 52 10.18 8.08 -8.83
CA LYS A 52 11.16 9.05 -8.30
C LYS A 52 11.35 8.89 -6.79
N PRO A 53 12.60 8.81 -6.30
CA PRO A 53 12.90 8.86 -4.87
C PRO A 53 12.24 10.07 -4.21
N GLY A 54 11.57 9.86 -3.07
CA GLY A 54 10.85 10.91 -2.33
C GLY A 54 9.36 11.06 -2.67
N LYS A 55 8.82 10.29 -3.63
CA LYS A 55 7.37 10.17 -3.82
C LYS A 55 6.81 9.00 -3.00
N ASP A 56 5.63 9.20 -2.44
CA ASP A 56 4.92 8.21 -1.63
C ASP A 56 4.79 6.82 -2.29
N SER A 57 4.56 6.76 -3.61
CA SER A 57 4.43 5.51 -4.36
C SER A 57 5.72 4.71 -4.35
N TYR A 58 6.86 5.39 -4.55
CA TYR A 58 8.19 4.78 -4.51
C TYR A 58 8.53 4.23 -3.12
N GLU A 59 8.27 5.02 -2.07
CA GLU A 59 8.55 4.58 -0.69
C GLU A 59 7.66 3.41 -0.25
N LEU A 60 6.38 3.40 -0.65
CA LEU A 60 5.47 2.29 -0.33
C LEU A 60 5.82 1.01 -1.09
N ARG A 61 6.26 1.11 -2.35
CA ARG A 61 6.79 -0.05 -3.09
C ARG A 61 8.05 -0.58 -2.42
N THR A 62 8.98 0.29 -2.05
CA THR A 62 10.22 -0.08 -1.35
C THR A 62 9.94 -0.72 0.03
N ALA A 63 8.83 -0.33 0.67
CA ALA A 63 8.36 -0.95 1.92
C ALA A 63 7.78 -2.37 1.74
N GLY A 64 7.72 -2.90 0.51
CA GLY A 64 7.30 -4.27 0.22
C GLY A 64 5.86 -4.44 -0.22
N ALA A 65 5.20 -3.37 -0.68
CA ALA A 65 3.89 -3.47 -1.32
C ALA A 65 4.02 -4.22 -2.66
N ALA A 66 3.25 -5.29 -2.84
CA ALA A 66 3.20 -6.02 -4.11
C ALA A 66 2.33 -5.26 -5.12
N GLU A 67 2.83 -5.11 -6.35
CA GLU A 67 2.10 -4.56 -7.49
C GLU A 67 1.48 -5.72 -8.28
N THR A 68 0.15 -5.71 -8.43
CA THR A 68 -0.62 -6.63 -9.30
C THR A 68 -1.70 -5.84 -10.01
#